data_AF-A0A849BLW4-F1
#
_entry.id   AF-A0A849BLW4-F1
#
_cell.length_a   1.000
_cell.length_b   1.000
_cell.length_c   1.000
_cell.angle_alpha   90.00
_cell.angle_beta   90.00
_cell.angle_gamma   90.00
#
_symmetry.space_group_name_H-M   'P 1'
#
loop_
_entity.id
_entity.type
_entity.pdbx_description
1 polymer ?
#
loop_
_entity_poly.entity_id
_entity_poly.type
_entity_poly.pdbx_seq_one_letter_code
_entity_poly.pdbx_strand_id
1 'polypeptide(L)'
;MSAPPFALLVEEHWRDVARLARALAGPVDGDDVAQQAWAQALAAYPPPGGLRDPRAWLLVVTSRCATDVHRARARRPVPVEEVPEATAGGDPADGE
;
A
#
# COMPACT_ATOMS: atom_id res chain seq x y z
N MET A 1 -7.31 -24.75 19.05
CA MET A 1 -7.55 -23.47 19.77
C MET A 1 -7.91 -22.42 18.74
N SER A 2 -9.03 -21.70 18.90
CA SER A 2 -9.46 -20.67 17.94
C SER A 2 -8.51 -19.48 17.94
N ALA A 3 -8.32 -18.84 16.79
CA ALA A 3 -7.67 -17.55 16.69
C ALA A 3 -8.63 -16.54 17.34
N PRO A 4 -8.13 -15.52 18.06
CA PRO A 4 -9.00 -14.52 18.67
C PRO A 4 -9.85 -13.82 17.59
N PRO A 5 -11.04 -13.28 17.92
CA PRO A 5 -11.73 -12.41 16.99
C PRO A 5 -10.82 -11.28 16.49
N PHE A 6 -10.87 -10.97 15.19
CA PHE A 6 -10.01 -9.93 14.60
C PHE A 6 -10.16 -8.57 15.29
N ALA A 7 -11.36 -8.26 15.80
CA ALA A 7 -11.61 -7.06 16.58
C ALA A 7 -10.66 -6.90 17.80
N LEU A 8 -10.30 -8.00 18.46
CA LEU A 8 -9.35 -7.96 19.59
C LEU A 8 -7.95 -7.52 19.15
N LEU A 9 -7.50 -7.96 17.97
CA LEU A 9 -6.21 -7.52 17.41
C LEU A 9 -6.24 -6.01 17.12
N VAL A 10 -7.36 -5.49 16.62
CA VAL A 10 -7.53 -4.06 16.36
C VAL A 10 -7.45 -3.28 17.68
N GLU A 11 -8.25 -3.67 18.68
CA GLU A 11 -8.29 -3.03 19.99
C GLU A 11 -6.90 -3.00 20.66
N GLU A 12 -6.17 -4.10 20.58
CA GLU A 12 -4.85 -4.24 21.22
C GLU A 12 -3.75 -3.49 20.46
N HIS A 13 -3.75 -3.53 19.12
CA HIS A 13 -2.59 -3.13 18.32
C HIS A 13 -2.81 -1.92 17.39
N TRP A 14 -3.96 -1.24 17.42
CA TRP A 14 -4.21 -0.06 16.57
C TRP A 14 -3.10 1.00 16.68
N ARG A 15 -2.59 1.25 17.90
CA ARG A 15 -1.52 2.24 18.13
C ARG A 15 -0.18 1.79 17.54
N ASP A 16 0.13 0.50 17.63
CA ASP A 16 1.38 -0.06 17.09
C ASP A 16 1.39 0.05 15.55
N VAL A 17 0.29 -0.33 14.90
CA VAL A 17 0.14 -0.21 13.44
C VAL A 17 0.19 1.25 12.99
N ALA A 18 -0.56 2.14 13.65
CA ALA A 18 -0.57 3.57 13.29
C ALA A 18 0.81 4.22 13.46
N ARG A 19 1.54 3.91 14.54
CA ARG A 19 2.90 4.41 14.78
C ARG A 19 3.86 3.91 13.71
N LEU A 20 3.85 2.61 13.40
CA LEU A 20 4.74 2.05 12.40
C LEU A 20 4.43 2.60 11.00
N ALA A 21 3.15 2.67 10.62
CA ALA A 21 2.73 3.19 9.31
C ALA A 21 3.20 4.64 9.12
N ARG A 22 2.99 5.51 10.10
CA ARG A 22 3.47 6.90 10.07
C ARG A 22 5.00 7.00 10.08
N ALA A 23 5.68 6.12 10.80
CA ALA A 23 7.15 6.09 10.81
C ALA A 23 7.73 5.68 9.43
N LEU A 24 7.06 4.77 8.71
CA LEU A 24 7.54 4.26 7.42
C LEU A 24 7.10 5.10 6.23
N ALA A 25 5.90 5.69 6.27
CA ALA A 25 5.29 6.38 5.13
C ALA A 25 5.15 7.90 5.33
N GLY A 26 5.48 8.40 6.52
CA GLY A 26 5.38 9.81 6.86
C GLY A 26 3.96 10.26 7.19
N PRO A 27 3.76 11.57 7.43
CA PRO A 27 2.49 12.11 7.91
C PRO A 27 1.39 12.18 6.84
N VAL A 28 1.74 12.10 5.55
CA VAL A 28 0.77 12.17 4.44
C VAL A 28 0.18 10.79 4.18
N ASP A 29 1.04 9.80 3.93
CA ASP A 29 0.60 8.46 3.50
C ASP A 29 0.39 7.49 4.68
N GLY A 30 0.76 7.88 5.90
CA GLY A 30 0.79 7.00 7.06
C GLY A 30 -0.58 6.45 7.49
N ASP A 31 -1.62 7.29 7.44
CA ASP A 31 -2.96 6.85 7.83
C ASP A 31 -3.58 5.92 6.77
N ASP A 32 -3.31 6.17 5.48
CA ASP A 32 -3.72 5.30 4.37
C ASP A 32 -3.01 3.94 4.42
N VAL A 33 -1.71 3.92 4.72
CA VAL A 33 -0.96 2.67 4.94
C VAL A 33 -1.53 1.88 6.11
N ALA A 34 -1.91 2.54 7.20
CA ALA A 34 -2.53 1.86 8.34
C ALA A 34 -3.89 1.25 7.95
N GLN A 35 -4.74 1.97 7.22
CA GLN A 35 -6.00 1.42 6.72
C GLN A 35 -5.80 0.22 5.80
N GLN A 36 -4.89 0.33 4.82
CA GLN A 36 -4.57 -0.76 3.91
C GLN A 36 -4.04 -1.99 4.66
N ALA A 37 -3.19 -1.78 5.67
CA ALA A 37 -2.67 -2.86 6.50
C ALA A 37 -3.79 -3.60 7.24
N TRP A 38 -4.76 -2.89 7.82
CA TRP A 38 -5.91 -3.53 8.48
C TRP A 38 -6.80 -4.29 7.50
N ALA A 39 -7.07 -3.73 6.31
CA ALA A 39 -7.86 -4.40 5.28
C ALA A 39 -7.17 -5.70 4.79
N GLN A 40 -5.86 -5.64 4.54
CA GLN A 40 -5.09 -6.82 4.14
C GLN A 40 -4.94 -7.84 5.28
N ALA A 41 -4.77 -7.39 6.52
CA ALA A 41 -4.73 -8.26 7.68
C ALA A 41 -6.06 -9.00 7.86
N LEU A 42 -7.20 -8.32 7.71
CA LEU A 42 -8.50 -8.96 7.78
C LEU A 42 -8.68 -10.00 6.66
N ALA A 43 -8.31 -9.64 5.43
CA ALA A 43 -8.42 -10.54 4.27
C ALA A 43 -7.50 -11.77 4.38
N ALA A 44 -6.33 -11.61 5.00
CA ALA A 44 -5.34 -12.67 5.21
C ALA A 44 -5.40 -13.28 6.61
N TYR A 45 -6.49 -13.06 7.36
CA TYR A 45 -6.55 -13.48 8.76
C TYR A 45 -6.45 -15.01 8.86
N PRO A 46 -5.41 -15.53 9.52
CA PRO A 46 -5.13 -16.96 9.49
C PRO A 46 -6.11 -17.73 10.36
N PRO A 47 -6.28 -19.03 10.08
CA PRO A 47 -7.18 -19.87 10.84
C PRO A 47 -6.73 -20.00 12.31
N PRO A 48 -7.64 -20.48 13.18
CA PRO A 48 -7.35 -20.99 14.50
C PRO A 48 -5.97 -21.61 14.73
N GLY A 49 -5.15 -20.96 15.58
CA GLY A 49 -3.81 -21.43 15.93
C GLY A 49 -2.71 -21.13 14.90
N GLY A 50 -3.03 -20.45 13.80
CA GLY A 50 -2.08 -20.08 12.75
C GLY A 50 -1.18 -18.88 13.08
N LEU A 51 -1.49 -18.12 14.13
CA LEU A 51 -0.66 -17.00 14.62
C LEU A 51 0.01 -17.36 15.92
N ARG A 52 1.35 -17.41 15.88
CA ARG A 52 2.18 -17.50 17.09
C ARG A 52 2.39 -16.14 17.76
N ASP A 53 2.49 -15.08 16.98
CA ASP A 53 2.68 -13.70 17.45
C ASP A 53 1.86 -12.74 16.56
N PRO A 54 0.64 -12.34 17.00
CA PRO A 54 -0.23 -11.43 16.26
C PRO A 54 0.40 -10.07 16.01
N ARG A 55 1.13 -9.53 17.00
CA ARG A 55 1.77 -8.22 16.90
C ARG A 55 2.84 -8.23 15.82
N ALA A 56 3.78 -9.17 15.88
CA ALA A 56 4.84 -9.27 14.88
C ALA A 56 4.26 -9.45 13.46
N TRP A 57 3.22 -10.26 13.31
CA TRP A 57 2.56 -10.45 12.03
C TRP A 57 1.91 -9.16 11.50
N LEU A 58 1.20 -8.40 12.34
CA LEU A 58 0.63 -7.10 11.95
C LEU A 58 1.69 -6.10 11.52
N LEU A 59 2.84 -6.04 12.22
CA LEU A 59 3.95 -5.16 11.86
C LEU A 59 4.57 -5.56 10.50
N VAL A 60 4.63 -6.86 10.19
CA VAL A 60 5.06 -7.36 8.88
C VAL A 60 4.08 -6.96 7.77
N VAL A 61 2.77 -7.11 7.98
CA VAL A 61 1.75 -6.66 7.02
C VAL A 61 1.88 -5.15 6.77
N THR A 62 2.05 -4.37 7.84
CA THR A 62 2.20 -2.90 7.78
C THR A 62 3.42 -2.48 6.97
N SER A 63 4.59 -3.11 7.20
CA SER A 63 5.82 -2.78 6.47
C SER A 63 5.76 -3.11 4.97
N ARG A 64 5.04 -4.18 4.59
CA ARG A 64 4.77 -4.51 3.19
C ARG A 64 3.87 -3.45 2.54
N CYS A 65 2.79 -3.05 3.19
CA CYS A 65 1.91 -1.98 2.68
C CYS A 65 2.67 -0.66 2.47
N ALA A 66 3.52 -0.27 3.43
CA ALA A 66 4.36 0.93 3.28
C ALA A 66 5.32 0.81 2.08
N THR A 67 5.95 -0.36 1.91
CA THR A 67 6.83 -0.62 0.76
C THR A 67 6.09 -0.50 -0.56
N ASP A 68 4.86 -1.00 -0.63
CA ASP A 68 4.05 -0.94 -1.85
C ASP A 68 3.61 0.49 -2.18
N VAL A 69 3.31 1.32 -1.18
CA VAL A 69 3.07 2.76 -1.36
C VAL A 69 4.31 3.47 -1.89
N HIS A 70 5.48 3.21 -1.32
CA HIS A 70 6.75 3.78 -1.82
C HIS A 70 7.03 3.40 -3.28
N ARG A 71 6.77 2.13 -3.62
CA ARG A 71 6.90 1.63 -5.00
C ARG A 71 5.89 2.27 -5.96
N ALA A 72 4.64 2.44 -5.52
CA ALA A 72 3.61 3.10 -6.31
C ALA A 72 3.97 4.57 -6.57
N ARG A 73 4.46 5.28 -5.55
CA ARG A 73 4.94 6.66 -5.64
C ARG A 73 6.10 6.80 -6.62
N ALA A 74 7.09 5.91 -6.55
CA ALA A 74 8.24 5.93 -7.46
C ALA A 74 7.86 5.69 -8.93
N ARG A 75 6.78 4.94 -9.19
CA ARG A 75 6.24 4.70 -10.54
C ARG A 75 5.23 5.74 -11.00
N ARG A 76 4.86 6.72 -10.15
CA ARG A 76 3.82 7.68 -10.47
C ARG A 76 4.30 8.56 -11.63
N PRO A 77 3.51 8.73 -12.71
CA PRO A 77 3.87 9.63 -13.80
C PRO A 77 4.16 11.03 -13.27
N VAL A 78 5.23 11.65 -13.75
CA VAL A 78 5.51 13.06 -13.49
C VAL A 78 4.53 13.87 -14.34
N PRO A 79 3.66 14.69 -13.74
CA PRO A 79 2.81 15.59 -14.52
C PRO A 79 3.69 16.51 -15.36
N VAL A 80 3.59 16.42 -16.68
CA VAL A 80 4.22 17.37 -17.61
C VAL A 80 3.17 18.38 -18.04
N GLU A 81 3.53 19.65 -18.00
CA GLU A 81 2.63 20.78 -18.30
C GLU A 81 2.31 20.86 -19.80
N GLU A 82 3.24 20.41 -20.65
CA GLU A 82 3.07 20.35 -22.10
C GLU A 82 3.38 18.94 -22.60
N VAL A 83 2.39 18.31 -23.25
CA VAL A 83 2.62 17.15 -24.11
C VAL A 83 3.00 17.72 -25.47
N PRO A 84 4.20 17.45 -26.02
CA PRO A 84 4.57 17.92 -27.34
C PRO A 84 3.53 17.46 -28.36
N GLU A 85 2.99 18.41 -29.13
CA GLU A 85 2.08 18.09 -30.22
C GLU A 85 2.83 17.23 -31.23
N ALA A 86 2.39 15.97 -31.39
CA ALA A 86 3.01 15.07 -32.35
C ALA A 86 2.82 15.67 -33.74
N THR A 87 3.89 16.17 -34.35
CA THR A 87 3.86 16.53 -35.77
C THR A 87 3.58 15.26 -36.54
N ALA A 88 2.35 15.13 -37.04
CA ALA A 88 2.03 14.13 -38.04
C ALA A 88 2.99 14.36 -39.19
N GLY A 89 3.98 13.47 -39.33
CA GLY A 89 4.90 13.46 -40.46
C GLY A 89 4.04 13.43 -41.71
N GLY A 90 3.99 14.56 -42.42
CA GLY A 90 3.41 14.61 -43.74
C GLY A 90 4.18 13.61 -44.59
N ASP A 91 3.47 12.60 -45.07
CA ASP A 91 3.91 11.84 -46.22
C ASP A 91 3.45 12.64 -47.45
N PRO A 92 4.33 13.41 -48.12
CA PRO A 92 4.00 13.90 -49.43
C PRO A 92 3.92 12.67 -50.33
N ALA A 93 2.72 12.44 -50.84
CA ALA A 93 2.48 11.49 -51.91
C ALA A 93 3.49 11.71 -53.04
N ASP A 94 4.36 10.73 -53.29
CA ASP A 94 5.05 10.63 -54.55
C ASP A 94 4.05 10.10 -55.58
N GLY A 95 3.72 10.98 -56.53
CA GLY A 95 2.90 10.68 -57.69
C GLY A 95 3.70 10.04 -58.82
N GLU A 96 2.90 9.41 -59.71
CA GLU A 96 3.20 8.85 -61.04
C GLU A 96 3.70 7.40 -61.12
#